data_AF-A0A2D7DU90-F1
#
_entry.id   AF-A0A2D7DU90-F1
#
_cell.length_a   1.000
_cell.length_b   1.000
_cell.length_c   1.000
_cell.angle_alpha   90.00
_cell.angle_beta   90.00
_cell.angle_gamma   90.00
#
_symmetry.space_group_name_H-M   'P 1'
#
loop_
_entity.id
_entity.type
_entity.pdbx_description
1 polymer ?
#
loop_
_entity_poly.entity_id
_entity_poly.type
_entity_poly.pdbx_seq_one_letter_code
_entity_poly.pdbx_strand_id
1 'polypeptide(L)'
;MLNKSEIEKIQSKWGDVIVKVGKQNSIENKLNFLKPKLKQLYDFDYGIQFKPTKASNNQFRNNFDGALSYFLGYKYLEYDYILRNGKELNDSIVKPEYINFRYPKLLDKYSEDKGFALSGWDKVIFENDSLKIMNNIAVAMGNYFFEIIHSSTPLKVKAEYTFIYRISNDGIIKIILQHSSFPFNTN
;
A
#
# COMPACT_ATOMS: atom_id res chain seq x y z
N MET A 1 12.16 23.30 -1.61
CA MET A 1 13.30 22.39 -1.36
C MET A 1 12.86 21.39 -0.32
N LEU A 2 13.16 20.10 -0.49
CA LEU A 2 12.78 19.08 0.49
C LEU A 2 13.36 19.40 1.86
N ASN A 3 12.57 19.21 2.91
CA ASN A 3 13.04 19.27 4.28
C ASN A 3 12.47 18.13 5.14
N LYS A 4 13.07 17.94 6.32
CA LYS A 4 12.70 16.86 7.26
C LYS A 4 11.22 16.87 7.63
N SER A 5 10.65 18.04 7.91
CA SER A 5 9.24 18.16 8.31
C SER A 5 8.29 17.72 7.20
N GLU A 6 8.62 17.99 5.93
CA GLU A 6 7.81 17.53 4.80
C GLU A 6 7.83 16.00 4.65
N ILE A 7 8.98 15.37 4.86
CA ILE A 7 9.11 13.90 4.83
C ILE A 7 8.30 13.27 5.96
N GLU A 8 8.42 13.78 7.18
CA GLU A 8 7.66 13.30 8.34
C GLU A 8 6.15 13.48 8.14
N LYS A 9 5.71 14.58 7.53
CA LYS A 9 4.30 14.81 7.16
C LYS A 9 3.78 13.75 6.19
N ILE A 10 4.58 13.35 5.21
CA ILE A 10 4.18 12.33 4.22
C ILE A 10 4.17 10.94 4.83
N GLN A 11 5.13 10.61 5.69
CA GLN A 11 5.13 9.38 6.49
C GLN A 11 3.86 9.28 7.35
N SER A 12 3.53 10.36 8.07
CA SER A 12 2.29 10.44 8.85
C SER A 12 1.05 10.28 7.97
N LYS A 13 0.98 11.00 6.84
CA LYS A 13 -0.11 10.87 5.86
C LYS A 13 -0.25 9.45 5.30
N TRP A 14 0.88 8.77 5.05
CA TRP A 14 0.88 7.39 4.61
C TRP A 14 0.25 6.48 5.66
N GLY A 15 0.68 6.59 6.93
CA GLY A 15 0.10 5.84 8.05
C GLY A 15 -1.40 6.08 8.21
N ASP A 16 -1.82 7.34 8.16
CA ASP A 16 -3.23 7.73 8.20
C ASP A 16 -4.07 7.11 7.09
N VAL A 17 -3.54 7.02 5.88
CA VAL A 17 -4.24 6.40 4.75
C VAL A 17 -4.47 4.91 5.02
N ILE A 18 -3.48 4.20 5.58
CA ILE A 18 -3.60 2.79 5.95
C ILE A 18 -4.66 2.57 7.03
N VAL A 19 -4.68 3.41 8.07
CA VAL A 19 -5.70 3.34 9.14
C VAL A 19 -7.09 3.64 8.58
N LYS A 20 -7.22 4.71 7.78
CA LYS A 20 -8.53 5.17 7.27
C LYS A 20 -9.14 4.22 6.26
N VAL A 21 -8.34 3.54 5.44
CA VAL A 21 -8.88 2.55 4.49
C VAL A 21 -9.40 1.30 5.22
N GLY A 22 -8.72 0.85 6.27
CA GLY A 22 -9.18 -0.26 7.11
C GLY A 22 -10.56 -0.02 7.72
N LYS A 23 -10.87 1.24 8.04
CA LYS A 23 -12.13 1.69 8.66
C LYS A 23 -13.29 1.92 7.70
N GLN A 24 -13.10 1.81 6.39
CA GLN A 24 -14.21 1.97 5.43
C GLN A 24 -15.17 0.78 5.50
N ASN A 25 -16.46 0.95 5.22
CA ASN A 25 -17.47 -0.11 5.46
C ASN A 25 -17.76 -1.03 4.27
N SER A 26 -17.28 -0.71 3.07
CA SER A 26 -17.52 -1.52 1.87
C SER A 26 -16.28 -1.68 1.00
N ILE A 27 -16.27 -2.68 0.12
CA ILE A 27 -15.21 -2.89 -0.88
C ILE A 27 -15.07 -1.65 -1.77
N GLU A 28 -16.19 -1.11 -2.23
CA GLU A 28 -16.22 0.08 -3.08
C GLU A 28 -15.62 1.30 -2.38
N ASN A 29 -16.02 1.57 -1.13
CA ASN A 29 -15.49 2.71 -0.38
C ASN A 29 -13.99 2.58 -0.13
N LYS A 30 -13.50 1.36 0.14
CA LYS A 30 -12.06 1.08 0.28
C LYS A 30 -11.30 1.39 -1.00
N LEU A 31 -11.79 0.93 -2.15
CA LEU A 31 -11.18 1.19 -3.46
C LEU A 31 -11.19 2.67 -3.81
N ASN A 32 -12.38 3.30 -3.74
CA ASN A 32 -12.56 4.71 -4.08
C ASN A 32 -11.75 5.63 -3.18
N PHE A 33 -11.57 5.26 -1.91
CA PHE A 33 -10.67 5.98 -1.00
C PHE A 33 -9.20 5.76 -1.33
N LEU A 34 -8.76 4.51 -1.48
CA LEU A 34 -7.33 4.20 -1.53
C LEU A 34 -6.68 4.53 -2.88
N LYS A 35 -7.35 4.25 -4.00
CA LYS A 35 -6.80 4.46 -5.34
C LYS A 35 -6.24 5.88 -5.56
N PRO A 36 -6.99 6.97 -5.31
CA PRO A 36 -6.45 8.32 -5.47
C PRO A 36 -5.35 8.62 -4.44
N LYS A 37 -5.42 8.07 -3.22
CA LYS A 37 -4.39 8.29 -2.19
C LYS A 37 -3.07 7.61 -2.56
N LEU A 38 -3.10 6.42 -3.13
CA LEU A 38 -1.89 5.78 -3.67
C LEU A 38 -1.27 6.64 -4.77
N LYS A 39 -2.06 7.15 -5.73
CA LYS A 39 -1.55 8.05 -6.78
C LYS A 39 -0.99 9.38 -6.25
N GLN A 40 -1.49 9.85 -5.11
CA GLN A 40 -0.95 11.03 -4.42
C GLN A 40 0.34 10.72 -3.65
N LEU A 41 0.46 9.52 -3.10
CA LEU A 41 1.60 9.13 -2.25
C LEU A 41 2.78 8.58 -3.06
N TYR A 42 2.51 7.89 -4.18
CA TYR A 42 3.52 7.20 -4.99
C TYR A 42 3.58 7.77 -6.40
N ASP A 43 4.79 7.86 -6.95
CA ASP A 43 5.01 8.38 -8.30
C ASP A 43 4.93 7.27 -9.35
N PHE A 44 3.72 6.76 -9.59
CA PHE A 44 3.52 5.69 -10.59
C PHE A 44 3.80 6.14 -12.02
N ASP A 45 3.71 7.45 -12.32
CA ASP A 45 4.01 8.00 -13.65
C ASP A 45 5.52 7.98 -13.93
N TYR A 46 6.35 8.20 -12.90
CA TYR A 46 7.80 7.99 -12.97
C TYR A 46 8.17 6.50 -12.89
N GLY A 47 7.38 5.71 -12.15
CA GLY A 47 7.65 4.33 -11.81
C GLY A 47 8.15 4.17 -10.37
N ILE A 48 7.87 3.02 -9.75
CA ILE A 48 8.24 2.75 -8.35
C ILE A 48 8.99 1.43 -8.18
N GLN A 49 9.77 1.34 -7.09
CA GLN A 49 10.36 0.11 -6.59
C GLN A 49 9.69 -0.24 -5.26
N PHE A 50 8.94 -1.34 -5.21
CA PHE A 50 8.17 -1.69 -4.03
C PHE A 50 8.36 -3.15 -3.64
N LYS A 51 9.03 -3.37 -2.51
CA LYS A 51 9.11 -4.66 -1.82
C LYS A 51 8.43 -4.57 -0.45
N PRO A 52 7.23 -5.15 -0.25
CA PRO A 52 6.55 -5.17 1.03
C PRO A 52 7.07 -6.26 2.00
N THR A 53 6.54 -6.26 3.23
CA THR A 53 6.91 -7.22 4.30
C THR A 53 6.29 -8.61 4.13
N LYS A 54 5.05 -8.71 3.61
CA LYS A 54 4.25 -9.96 3.60
C LYS A 54 4.10 -10.63 2.23
N ALA A 55 5.08 -10.44 1.33
CA ALA A 55 5.10 -11.10 0.03
C ALA A 55 6.31 -12.05 -0.07
N SER A 56 6.04 -13.35 -0.11
CA SER A 56 7.05 -14.41 -0.11
C SER A 56 7.22 -15.08 -1.47
N ASN A 57 6.14 -15.22 -2.23
CA ASN A 57 6.15 -15.94 -3.51
C ASN A 57 6.58 -15.02 -4.65
N ASN A 58 5.88 -13.89 -4.81
CA ASN A 58 6.26 -12.82 -5.71
C ASN A 58 6.62 -11.61 -4.86
N GLN A 59 7.89 -11.25 -4.74
CA GLN A 59 8.31 -10.28 -3.71
C GLN A 59 8.06 -8.80 -4.06
N PHE A 60 7.76 -8.47 -5.32
CA PHE A 60 7.75 -7.08 -5.81
C PHE A 60 6.37 -6.60 -6.28
N ARG A 61 6.08 -5.32 -6.06
CA ARG A 61 4.82 -4.62 -6.37
C ARG A 61 5.07 -3.28 -7.08
N ASN A 62 5.94 -3.31 -8.10
CA ASN A 62 6.51 -2.13 -8.76
C ASN A 62 5.53 -1.29 -9.62
N ASN A 63 4.22 -1.56 -9.55
CA ASN A 63 3.20 -0.84 -10.30
C ASN A 63 1.94 -0.64 -9.46
N PHE A 64 1.00 0.15 -10.00
CA PHE A 64 -0.23 0.51 -9.30
C PHE A 64 -1.04 -0.71 -8.84
N ASP A 65 -1.26 -1.69 -9.73
CA ASP A 65 -2.05 -2.89 -9.43
C ASP A 65 -1.39 -3.75 -8.34
N GLY A 66 -0.06 -3.88 -8.38
CA GLY A 66 0.69 -4.56 -7.33
C GLY A 66 0.57 -3.84 -5.99
N ALA A 67 0.76 -2.52 -5.97
CA ALA A 67 0.64 -1.75 -4.73
C ALA A 67 -0.79 -1.86 -4.16
N LEU A 68 -1.81 -1.71 -5.01
CA LEU A 68 -3.21 -1.84 -4.64
C LEU A 68 -3.52 -3.23 -4.07
N SER A 69 -3.05 -4.28 -4.75
CA SER A 69 -3.18 -5.67 -4.30
C SER A 69 -2.53 -5.88 -2.94
N TYR A 70 -1.34 -5.35 -2.69
CA TYR A 70 -0.71 -5.49 -1.38
C TYR A 70 -1.55 -4.88 -0.26
N PHE A 71 -2.09 -3.67 -0.48
CA PHE A 71 -2.84 -2.96 0.55
C PHE A 71 -4.26 -3.49 0.78
N LEU A 72 -4.99 -3.88 -0.27
CA LEU A 72 -6.38 -4.34 -0.15
C LEU A 72 -6.57 -5.84 -0.38
N GLY A 73 -5.60 -6.52 -0.95
CA GLY A 73 -5.66 -7.93 -1.31
C GLY A 73 -6.07 -8.12 -2.76
N TYR A 74 -5.70 -9.26 -3.35
CA TYR A 74 -5.91 -9.53 -4.77
C TYR A 74 -7.39 -9.50 -5.19
N LYS A 75 -8.31 -9.89 -4.29
CA LYS A 75 -9.76 -9.87 -4.56
C LYS A 75 -10.29 -8.47 -4.85
N TYR A 76 -9.66 -7.44 -4.31
CA TYR A 76 -10.03 -6.05 -4.59
C TYR A 76 -9.54 -5.60 -5.96
N LEU A 77 -8.41 -6.13 -6.42
CA LEU A 77 -7.94 -5.92 -7.78
C LEU A 77 -8.88 -6.57 -8.80
N GLU A 78 -9.40 -7.76 -8.49
CA GLU A 78 -10.42 -8.45 -9.28
C GLU A 78 -11.71 -7.60 -9.39
N TYR A 79 -12.22 -7.11 -8.26
CA TYR A 79 -13.40 -6.25 -8.25
C TYR A 79 -13.18 -4.92 -9.00
N ASP A 80 -12.05 -4.26 -8.79
CA ASP A 80 -11.69 -3.03 -9.51
C ASP A 80 -11.60 -3.23 -11.02
N TYR A 81 -11.06 -4.39 -11.45
CA TYR A 81 -11.03 -4.76 -12.85
C TYR A 81 -12.45 -4.91 -13.42
N ILE A 82 -13.34 -5.61 -12.72
CA ILE A 82 -14.73 -5.77 -13.15
C ILE A 82 -15.40 -4.41 -13.32
N LEU A 83 -15.22 -3.49 -12.35
CA LEU A 83 -15.76 -2.14 -12.45
C LEU A 83 -15.23 -1.35 -13.66
N ARG A 84 -13.92 -1.44 -13.94
CA ARG A 84 -13.30 -0.76 -15.10
C ARG A 84 -13.79 -1.30 -16.44
N ASN A 85 -14.11 -2.59 -16.50
CA ASN A 85 -14.50 -3.29 -17.73
C ASN A 85 -16.01 -3.59 -17.80
N GLY A 86 -16.81 -3.02 -16.87
CA GLY A 86 -18.26 -3.15 -16.73
C GLY A 86 -19.09 -2.51 -17.86
N LYS A 87 -18.57 -2.52 -19.10
CA LYS A 87 -19.34 -2.32 -20.33
C LYS A 87 -19.34 -3.53 -21.27
N GLU A 88 -18.57 -4.59 -20.99
CA GLU A 88 -18.63 -5.85 -21.78
C GLU A 88 -19.15 -7.08 -21.00
N LEU A 89 -19.46 -6.94 -19.72
CA LEU A 89 -20.11 -7.99 -18.92
C LEU A 89 -21.55 -7.58 -18.64
N ASN A 90 -22.45 -7.87 -19.58
CA ASN A 90 -23.87 -7.56 -19.50
C ASN A 90 -24.52 -8.09 -18.21
N ASP A 91 -25.16 -7.17 -17.47
CA ASP A 91 -26.40 -7.31 -16.70
C ASP A 91 -26.67 -8.63 -15.96
N SER A 92 -25.71 -9.10 -15.19
CA SER A 92 -26.00 -9.92 -14.01
C SER A 92 -24.94 -9.64 -12.97
N ILE A 93 -25.39 -9.11 -11.83
CA ILE A 93 -24.58 -8.96 -10.62
C ILE A 93 -24.12 -10.36 -10.21
N VAL A 94 -22.94 -10.75 -10.69
CA VAL A 94 -22.31 -12.02 -10.34
C VAL A 94 -21.82 -11.87 -8.90
N LYS A 95 -22.52 -12.53 -7.96
CA LYS A 95 -22.00 -12.67 -6.59
C LYS A 95 -20.58 -13.28 -6.67
N PRO A 96 -19.65 -12.92 -5.76
CA PRO A 96 -18.26 -13.34 -5.84
C PRO A 96 -18.05 -14.85 -6.00
N GLU A 97 -19.00 -15.68 -5.57
CA GLU A 97 -18.98 -17.14 -5.75
C GLU A 97 -19.24 -17.66 -7.18
N TYR A 98 -19.70 -16.83 -8.14
CA TYR A 98 -20.05 -17.24 -9.51
C TYR A 98 -19.09 -16.72 -10.60
N ILE A 99 -17.98 -16.10 -10.22
CA ILE A 99 -16.96 -15.63 -11.17
C ILE A 99 -16.12 -16.83 -11.61
N ASN A 100 -16.49 -17.44 -12.73
CA ASN A 100 -15.76 -18.54 -13.36
C ASN A 100 -14.84 -18.06 -14.50
N PHE A 101 -14.36 -16.80 -14.43
CA PHE A 101 -13.49 -16.21 -15.44
C PHE A 101 -12.04 -16.20 -14.92
N ARG A 102 -11.27 -17.21 -15.30
CA ARG A 102 -9.81 -17.22 -15.07
C ARG A 102 -9.19 -16.05 -15.83
N TYR A 103 -8.79 -15.01 -15.11
CA TYR A 103 -7.83 -14.02 -15.59
C TYR A 103 -6.41 -14.55 -15.30
N PRO A 104 -5.77 -15.36 -16.16
CA PRO A 104 -4.83 -16.39 -15.70
C PRO A 104 -3.38 -15.90 -15.52
N LYS A 105 -3.12 -14.59 -15.37
CA LYS A 105 -1.73 -14.11 -15.21
C LYS A 105 -1.52 -13.00 -14.17
N LEU A 106 -2.43 -12.02 -14.09
CA LEU A 106 -2.31 -10.93 -13.11
C LEU A 106 -2.85 -11.32 -11.72
N LEU A 107 -3.91 -12.14 -11.67
CA LEU A 107 -4.49 -12.64 -10.41
C LEU A 107 -3.55 -13.61 -9.70
N ASP A 108 -2.97 -14.56 -10.42
CA ASP A 108 -2.06 -15.55 -9.85
C ASP A 108 -0.83 -14.89 -9.23
N LYS A 109 -0.31 -13.84 -9.88
CA LYS A 109 0.89 -13.12 -9.43
C LYS A 109 0.74 -12.52 -8.03
N TYR A 110 -0.45 -12.05 -7.66
CA TYR A 110 -0.67 -11.39 -6.37
C TYR A 110 -1.61 -12.14 -5.43
N SER A 111 -1.94 -13.39 -5.77
CA SER A 111 -2.84 -14.28 -5.01
C SER A 111 -2.47 -14.43 -3.52
N GLU A 112 -1.21 -14.23 -3.16
CA GLU A 112 -0.74 -14.25 -1.77
C GLU A 112 -1.17 -13.00 -0.95
N ASP A 113 -1.51 -11.90 -1.61
CA ASP A 113 -1.84 -10.64 -0.96
C ASP A 113 -3.23 -10.71 -0.33
N LYS A 114 -3.26 -10.61 1.01
CA LYS A 114 -4.49 -10.65 1.83
C LYS A 114 -5.02 -9.27 2.23
N GLY A 115 -4.36 -8.20 1.79
CA GLY A 115 -4.71 -6.82 2.11
C GLY A 115 -4.12 -6.36 3.44
N PHE A 116 -2.90 -5.81 3.38
CA PHE A 116 -2.19 -5.32 4.56
C PHE A 116 -2.97 -4.24 5.32
N ALA A 117 -3.66 -3.34 4.61
CA ALA A 117 -4.41 -2.26 5.22
C ALA A 117 -5.76 -2.72 5.82
N LEU A 118 -6.14 -3.97 5.58
CA LEU A 118 -7.37 -4.58 6.14
C LEU A 118 -7.16 -5.21 7.51
N SER A 119 -5.95 -5.16 8.07
CA SER A 119 -5.62 -5.81 9.34
C SER A 119 -6.15 -5.08 10.59
N GLY A 120 -7.02 -4.07 10.43
CA GLY A 120 -7.65 -3.36 11.55
C GLY A 120 -6.71 -2.45 12.34
N TRP A 121 -5.70 -1.88 11.67
CA TRP A 121 -4.74 -0.97 12.31
C TRP A 121 -5.44 0.27 12.89
N ASP A 122 -5.18 0.55 14.16
CA ASP A 122 -5.61 1.78 14.82
C ASP A 122 -4.59 2.91 14.64
N LYS A 123 -3.30 2.54 14.57
CA LYS A 123 -2.20 3.50 14.53
C LYS A 123 -1.02 2.96 13.74
N VAL A 124 -0.35 3.87 13.02
CA VAL A 124 0.95 3.63 12.37
C VAL A 124 1.90 4.74 12.82
N ILE A 125 3.05 4.36 13.37
CA ILE A 125 4.06 5.31 13.88
C ILE A 125 5.35 5.08 13.12
N PHE A 126 5.92 6.14 12.55
CA PHE A 126 7.26 6.12 11.96
C PHE A 126 8.29 6.62 12.98
N GLU A 127 9.42 5.92 13.04
CA GLU A 127 10.64 6.33 13.73
C GLU A 127 11.76 6.33 12.69
N ASN A 128 12.22 7.53 12.30
CA ASN A 128 13.36 7.69 11.40
C ASN A 128 14.66 7.44 12.19
N ASP A 129 15.47 6.48 11.73
CA ASP A 129 16.86 6.31 12.20
C ASP A 129 17.78 7.26 11.43
N SER A 130 17.67 7.25 10.10
CA SER A 130 18.45 8.11 9.22
C SER A 130 17.57 8.75 8.16
N LEU A 131 17.81 10.04 7.91
CA LEU A 131 17.19 10.81 6.83
C LEU A 131 18.27 11.63 6.11
N LYS A 132 18.47 11.35 4.83
CA LYS A 132 19.37 12.10 3.95
C LYS A 132 18.56 12.84 2.89
N ILE A 133 18.80 14.13 2.74
CA ILE A 133 18.13 14.97 1.73
C ILE A 133 19.20 15.44 0.74
N MET A 134 18.96 15.20 -0.54
CA MET A 134 19.87 15.49 -1.64
C MET A 134 19.05 16.15 -2.75
N ASN A 135 19.08 17.48 -2.81
CA ASN A 135 18.33 18.28 -3.78
C ASN A 135 16.82 17.97 -3.76
N ASN A 136 16.34 17.27 -4.79
CA ASN A 136 14.94 16.88 -5.00
C ASN A 136 14.64 15.43 -4.59
N ILE A 137 15.59 14.74 -3.96
CA ILE A 137 15.46 13.37 -3.44
C ILE A 137 15.65 13.37 -1.92
N ALA A 138 14.87 12.54 -1.21
CA ALA A 138 15.13 12.21 0.18
C ALA A 138 15.14 10.69 0.38
N VAL A 139 16.08 10.18 1.18
CA VAL A 139 16.20 8.77 1.55
C VAL A 139 16.01 8.67 3.05
N ALA A 140 14.97 7.95 3.47
CA ALA A 140 14.64 7.71 4.88
C ALA A 140 14.73 6.23 5.19
N MET A 141 15.31 5.88 6.32
CA MET A 141 15.29 4.52 6.86
C MET A 141 14.99 4.55 8.36
N GLY A 142 14.41 3.46 8.84
CA GLY A 142 14.12 3.30 10.26
C GLY A 142 13.09 2.22 10.50
N ASN A 143 12.32 2.39 11.57
CA ASN A 143 11.30 1.44 11.99
C ASN A 143 9.93 2.09 11.94
N TYR A 144 8.92 1.31 11.59
CA TYR A 144 7.54 1.71 11.82
C TYR A 144 6.77 0.64 12.61
N PHE A 145 5.79 1.11 13.37
CA PHE A 145 5.02 0.30 14.28
C PHE A 145 3.55 0.37 13.89
N PHE A 146 2.95 -0.79 13.71
CA PHE A 146 1.53 -0.94 13.43
C PHE A 146 0.85 -1.46 14.69
N GLU A 147 -0.15 -0.73 15.17
CA GLU A 147 -0.80 -1.03 16.45
C GLU A 147 -2.30 -1.26 16.26
N ILE A 148 -2.82 -2.28 16.94
CA ILE A 148 -4.24 -2.49 17.22
C ILE A 148 -4.39 -2.30 18.72
N ILE A 149 -5.12 -1.27 19.13
CA ILE A 149 -5.19 -0.77 20.51
C ILE A 149 -6.55 -1.12 21.12
N HIS A 150 -7.63 -0.99 20.34
CA HIS A 150 -9.01 -1.10 20.84
C HIS A 150 -9.59 -2.53 20.75
N SER A 151 -8.76 -3.52 20.43
CA SER A 151 -9.15 -4.94 20.36
C SER A 151 -9.05 -5.62 21.73
N SER A 152 -9.81 -6.69 21.94
CA SER A 152 -9.64 -7.59 23.09
C SER A 152 -8.28 -8.29 23.11
N THR A 153 -7.58 -8.30 21.97
CA THR A 153 -6.20 -8.77 21.83
C THR A 153 -5.36 -7.66 21.18
N PRO A 154 -4.86 -6.68 21.96
CA PRO A 154 -3.99 -5.65 21.44
C PRO A 154 -2.75 -6.24 20.75
N LEU A 155 -2.32 -5.62 19.67
CA LEU A 155 -1.20 -6.11 18.85
C LEU A 155 -0.30 -4.95 18.47
N LYS A 156 1.02 -5.15 18.57
CA LYS A 156 2.03 -4.24 18.03
C LYS A 156 2.97 -5.01 17.13
N VAL A 157 3.05 -4.60 15.86
CA VAL A 157 3.94 -5.18 14.86
C VAL A 157 5.02 -4.16 14.50
N LYS A 158 6.28 -4.54 14.68
CA LYS A 158 7.44 -3.77 14.22
C LYS A 158 7.88 -4.26 12.85
N ALA A 159 8.20 -3.33 11.97
CA ALA A 159 8.91 -3.63 10.74
C ALA A 159 9.92 -2.52 10.40
N GLU A 160 10.92 -2.87 9.60
CA GLU A 160 11.96 -1.97 9.11
C GLU A 160 11.51 -1.40 7.77
N TYR A 161 11.95 -0.19 7.45
CA TYR A 161 11.69 0.41 6.16
C TYR A 161 12.89 1.14 5.58
N THR A 162 12.89 1.24 4.26
CA THR A 162 13.62 2.24 3.48
C THR A 162 12.64 2.87 2.50
N PHE A 163 12.49 4.18 2.58
CA PHE A 163 11.65 4.97 1.68
C PHE A 163 12.52 5.96 0.93
N ILE A 164 12.32 6.07 -0.38
CA ILE A 164 12.90 7.14 -1.19
C ILE A 164 11.77 8.00 -1.73
N TYR A 165 11.90 9.30 -1.54
CA TYR A 165 10.97 10.32 -1.99
C TYR A 165 11.61 11.17 -3.07
N ARG A 166 10.80 11.66 -4.01
CA ARG A 166 11.18 12.70 -4.98
C ARG A 166 10.15 13.81 -4.99
N ILE A 167 10.55 15.00 -5.40
CA ILE A 167 9.61 16.01 -5.90
C ILE A 167 9.27 15.64 -7.35
N SER A 168 8.01 15.32 -7.63
CA SER A 168 7.50 15.08 -8.99
C SER A 168 7.41 16.37 -9.80
N ASN A 169 7.16 16.26 -11.11
CA ASN A 169 7.20 17.41 -12.02
C ASN A 169 6.14 18.48 -11.70
N ASP A 170 5.08 18.11 -10.99
CA ASP A 170 4.00 18.96 -10.47
C ASP A 170 4.33 19.57 -9.09
N GLY A 171 5.56 19.40 -8.59
CA GLY A 171 6.00 19.92 -7.30
C GLY A 171 5.53 19.11 -6.08
N ILE A 172 4.87 17.97 -6.29
CA ILE A 172 4.38 17.11 -5.20
C ILE A 172 5.48 16.16 -4.74
N ILE A 173 5.60 15.94 -3.44
CA ILE A 173 6.56 14.96 -2.93
C ILE A 173 5.89 13.57 -2.96
N LYS A 174 6.51 12.63 -3.66
CA LYS A 174 6.00 11.27 -3.88
C LYS A 174 7.05 10.21 -3.58
N ILE A 175 6.60 9.03 -3.19
CA ILE A 175 7.41 7.84 -2.94
C ILE A 175 7.76 7.19 -4.27
N ILE A 176 9.05 6.94 -4.50
CA ILE A 176 9.56 6.16 -5.64
C ILE A 176 10.17 4.82 -5.21
N LEU A 177 10.51 4.67 -3.94
CA LEU A 177 10.94 3.39 -3.39
C LEU A 177 10.31 3.17 -2.04
N GLN A 178 9.77 1.97 -1.85
CA GLN A 178 9.43 1.42 -0.55
C GLN A 178 10.02 0.02 -0.46
N HIS A 179 10.93 -0.18 0.48
CA HIS A 179 11.37 -1.49 0.92
C HIS A 179 10.96 -1.65 2.37
N SER A 180 10.35 -2.77 2.70
CA SER A 180 10.00 -3.11 4.08
C SER A 180 10.30 -4.57 4.38
N SER A 181 10.81 -4.84 5.58
CA SER A 181 11.14 -6.18 6.09
C SER A 181 10.69 -6.32 7.55
N PHE A 182 10.45 -7.56 7.98
CA PHE A 182 10.48 -7.84 9.41
C PHE A 182 11.93 -7.94 9.85
N PRO A 183 12.27 -7.49 11.08
CA PRO A 183 13.58 -7.73 11.65
C PRO A 183 13.92 -9.21 11.59
N PHE A 184 15.17 -9.51 11.28
CA PHE A 184 15.64 -10.89 11.23
C PHE A 184 15.36 -11.62 12.55
N ASN A 185 14.80 -12.81 12.46
CA ASN A 185 14.54 -13.69 13.58
C ASN A 185 14.93 -15.12 13.19
N THR A 186 15.56 -15.85 14.10
CA THR A 186 16.01 -17.24 13.91
C THR A 186 15.05 -18.27 14.51
N ASN A 187 14.00 -17.81 15.21
CA ASN A 187 13.00 -18.65 15.88
C ASN A 187 11.91 -19.15 14.94
#